data_AF-U4LA11-F1
#
_entry.id   AF-U4LA11-F1
#
_cell.length_a   1.000
_cell.length_b   1.000
_cell.length_c   1.000
_cell.angle_alpha   90.00
_cell.angle_beta   90.00
_cell.angle_gamma   90.00
#
_symmetry.space_group_name_H-M   'P 1'
#
loop_
_entity.id
_entity.type
_entity.pdbx_description
1 polymer ?
#
loop_
_entity_poly.entity_id
_entity_poly.type
_entity_poly.pdbx_seq_one_letter_code
_entity_poly.pdbx_strand_id
1 'polypeptide(L)'
;MDEQGNKAKSLVCEACWNGLFSFDAWQIVLAGTEQPGRVGYSNGYCYTTTWESLHASSAAGCSWCKFLCHPEYTNGGVEIWVACDEDSECTPAGTKKLTVKLESSGGRAFSLQHYYMYTTDGDHAGRFIAARERVVDIASPTGYRLALECLDSCTRFHESCPKPQPTTLPDRVIDCSNPEKPRIVITNGKLQGYYVTLSYI
;
A
#
# COMPACT_ATOMS: atom_id res chain seq x y z
N MET A 1 21.82 13.03 12.50
CA MET A 1 20.99 12.42 11.45
C MET A 1 21.44 11.00 11.28
N ASP A 2 20.52 10.06 11.37
CA ASP A 2 20.78 8.64 11.12
C ASP A 2 21.14 8.41 9.63
N GLU A 3 21.75 7.25 9.35
CA GLU A 3 22.14 6.85 8.00
C GLU A 3 20.93 6.75 7.05
N GLN A 4 19.77 6.36 7.60
CA GLN A 4 18.50 6.27 6.88
C GLN A 4 17.99 7.65 6.42
N GLY A 5 18.05 8.68 7.28
CA GLY A 5 17.61 10.03 6.96
C GLY A 5 18.49 10.71 5.91
N ASN A 6 19.80 10.46 5.93
CA ASN A 6 20.70 10.91 4.88
C ASN A 6 20.40 10.26 3.52
N LYS A 7 20.03 8.97 3.52
CA LYS A 7 19.60 8.27 2.31
C LYS A 7 18.27 8.83 1.77
N ALA A 8 17.28 9.07 2.63
CA ALA A 8 15.99 9.63 2.22
C ALA A 8 16.13 11.04 1.61
N LYS A 9 16.94 11.91 2.24
CA LYS A 9 17.23 13.25 1.72
C LYS A 9 17.85 13.23 0.33
N SER A 10 18.70 12.24 0.04
CA SER A 10 19.34 12.11 -1.28
C SER A 10 18.38 11.78 -2.43
N LEU A 11 17.16 11.32 -2.14
CA LEU A 11 16.17 10.93 -3.16
C LEU A 11 15.42 12.11 -3.77
N VAL A 12 15.48 13.29 -3.14
CA VAL A 12 14.68 14.45 -3.50
C VAL A 12 15.53 15.72 -3.56
N CYS A 13 15.11 16.70 -4.36
CA CYS A 13 15.80 17.99 -4.39
C CYS A 13 15.57 18.77 -3.10
N GLU A 14 16.39 19.79 -2.87
CA GLU A 14 16.33 20.63 -1.66
C GLU A 14 14.96 21.30 -1.47
N ALA A 15 14.31 21.74 -2.56
CA ALA A 15 12.98 22.32 -2.50
C ALA A 15 11.93 21.32 -1.98
N CYS A 16 11.97 20.07 -2.44
CA CYS A 16 11.06 19.03 -1.96
C CYS A 16 11.36 18.63 -0.52
N TRP A 17 12.65 18.53 -0.16
CA TRP A 17 13.09 18.20 1.19
C TRP A 17 12.64 19.23 2.23
N ASN A 18 12.83 20.52 1.91
CA ASN A 18 12.46 21.62 2.80
C ASN A 18 10.97 21.97 2.73
N GLY A 19 10.27 21.56 1.67
CA GLY A 19 8.83 21.73 1.48
C GLY A 19 8.05 20.51 1.97
N LEU A 20 7.47 19.76 1.05
CA LEU A 20 6.59 18.60 1.30
C LEU A 20 7.17 17.59 2.31
N PHE A 21 8.46 17.27 2.22
CA PHE A 21 9.09 16.26 3.08
C PHE A 21 9.68 16.84 4.38
N SER A 22 9.45 18.12 4.67
CA SER A 22 9.73 18.68 5.99
C SER A 22 8.78 18.06 7.02
N PHE A 23 9.21 18.04 8.28
CA PHE A 23 8.40 17.48 9.36
C PHE A 23 7.03 18.15 9.45
N ASP A 24 7.00 19.49 9.46
CA ASP A 24 5.76 20.27 9.61
C ASP A 24 4.81 20.07 8.42
N ALA A 25 5.33 20.10 7.19
CA ALA A 25 4.52 19.83 6.00
C ALA A 25 3.93 18.42 6.02
N TRP A 26 4.73 17.43 6.43
CA TRP A 26 4.27 16.05 6.48
C TRP A 26 3.22 15.81 7.58
N GLN A 27 3.29 16.53 8.70
CA GLN A 27 2.20 16.51 9.70
C GLN A 27 0.87 17.00 9.09
N ILE A 28 0.91 18.01 8.23
CA ILE A 28 -0.28 18.49 7.51
C ILE A 28 -0.79 17.41 6.54
N VAL A 29 0.10 16.78 5.77
CA VAL A 29 -0.27 15.65 4.89
C VAL A 29 -1.01 14.55 5.67
N LEU A 30 -0.48 14.16 6.84
CA LEU A 30 -1.06 13.11 7.69
C LEU A 30 -2.39 13.52 8.35
N ALA A 31 -2.65 14.81 8.51
CA ALA A 31 -3.89 15.35 9.07
C ALA A 31 -4.99 15.59 8.01
N GLY A 32 -4.69 15.36 6.73
CA GLY A 32 -5.63 15.58 5.63
C GLY A 32 -6.79 14.57 5.65
N THR A 33 -8.03 15.05 5.75
CA THR A 33 -9.23 14.21 5.67
C THR A 33 -10.04 14.51 4.42
N GLU A 34 -10.56 13.45 3.78
CA GLU A 34 -11.43 13.61 2.61
C GLU A 34 -12.72 14.33 3.03
N GLN A 35 -13.18 15.29 2.23
CA GLN A 35 -14.43 15.97 2.49
C GLN A 35 -15.58 15.31 1.72
N PRO A 36 -16.61 14.77 2.41
CA PRO A 36 -17.76 14.19 1.74
C PRO A 36 -18.41 15.17 0.76
N GLY A 37 -18.58 14.73 -0.50
CA GLY A 37 -19.23 15.53 -1.54
C GLY A 37 -18.35 16.61 -2.20
N ARG A 38 -17.05 16.67 -1.90
CA ARG A 38 -16.07 17.49 -2.64
C ARG A 38 -14.95 16.64 -3.19
N VAL A 39 -14.49 16.97 -4.40
CA VAL A 39 -13.25 16.41 -4.96
C VAL A 39 -12.07 17.08 -4.25
N GLY A 40 -11.60 16.50 -3.14
CA GLY A 40 -10.43 16.97 -2.42
C GLY A 40 -10.46 16.76 -0.90
N TYR A 41 -9.44 17.30 -0.23
CA TYR A 41 -9.19 17.16 1.21
C TYR A 41 -9.36 18.49 1.94
N SER A 42 -9.81 18.43 3.20
CA SER A 42 -10.00 19.60 4.06
C SER A 42 -8.67 20.28 4.43
N ASN A 43 -7.61 19.49 4.62
CA ASN A 43 -6.36 19.89 5.28
C ASN A 43 -5.10 19.24 4.65
N GLY A 44 -5.11 18.94 3.35
CA GLY A 44 -3.90 18.46 2.67
C GLY A 44 -2.80 19.52 2.59
N TYR A 45 -1.54 19.11 2.48
CA TYR A 45 -0.45 20.05 2.21
C TYR A 45 -0.51 20.51 0.76
N CYS A 46 -0.46 21.83 0.54
CA CYS A 46 -0.51 22.44 -0.79
C CYS A 46 0.72 23.32 -1.01
N TYR A 47 1.28 23.25 -2.22
CA TYR A 47 2.31 24.17 -2.68
C TYR A 47 2.24 24.37 -4.19
N THR A 48 2.80 25.48 -4.65
CA THR A 48 2.86 25.83 -6.07
C THR A 48 4.29 25.75 -6.58
N THR A 49 4.45 25.38 -7.84
CA THR A 49 5.73 25.38 -8.56
C THR A 49 5.45 25.55 -10.05
N THR A 50 6.45 25.32 -10.91
CA THR A 50 6.28 25.33 -12.36
C THR A 50 6.68 23.99 -12.99
N TRP A 51 6.08 23.67 -14.14
CA TRP A 51 6.42 22.46 -14.88
C TRP A 51 7.89 22.43 -15.28
N GLU A 52 8.47 23.57 -15.65
CA GLU A 52 9.90 23.71 -15.98
C GLU A 52 10.79 23.32 -14.78
N SER A 53 10.41 23.77 -13.58
CA SER A 53 11.14 23.47 -12.34
C SER A 53 11.06 22.00 -11.97
N LEU A 54 9.89 21.38 -12.17
CA LEU A 54 9.70 19.93 -11.98
C LEU A 54 10.56 19.13 -12.96
N HIS A 55 10.53 19.46 -14.25
CA HIS A 55 11.33 18.78 -15.27
C HIS A 55 12.83 18.93 -15.02
N ALA A 56 13.30 20.13 -14.66
CA ALA A 56 14.70 20.37 -14.32
C ALA A 56 15.14 19.55 -13.09
N SER A 57 14.33 19.55 -12.03
CA SER A 57 14.63 18.79 -10.80
C SER A 57 14.55 17.28 -11.03
N SER A 58 13.63 16.82 -11.87
CA SER A 58 13.50 15.42 -12.30
C SER A 58 14.75 14.98 -13.06
N ALA A 59 15.22 15.78 -14.02
CA ALA A 59 16.46 15.52 -14.77
C ALA A 59 17.70 15.51 -13.85
N ALA A 60 17.68 16.30 -12.77
CA ALA A 60 18.71 16.29 -11.73
C ALA A 60 18.60 15.12 -10.74
N GLY A 61 17.62 14.23 -10.90
CA GLY A 61 17.48 13.00 -10.11
C GLY A 61 16.47 13.05 -8.96
N CYS A 62 15.68 14.12 -8.81
CA CYS A 62 14.64 14.18 -7.78
C CYS A 62 13.51 13.18 -8.08
N SER A 63 13.37 12.17 -7.24
CA SER A 63 12.37 11.10 -7.39
C SER A 63 10.94 11.62 -7.33
N TRP A 64 10.67 12.58 -6.44
CA TRP A 64 9.34 13.18 -6.31
C TRP A 64 8.98 14.05 -7.51
N CYS A 65 9.88 14.92 -7.98
CA CYS A 65 9.62 15.70 -9.19
C CYS A 65 9.45 14.79 -10.42
N LYS A 66 10.27 13.75 -10.55
CA LYS A 66 10.13 12.74 -11.61
C LYS A 66 8.78 12.05 -11.58
N PHE A 67 8.29 11.73 -10.40
CA PHE A 67 6.98 11.13 -10.19
C PHE A 67 5.83 12.06 -10.60
N LEU A 68 5.96 13.37 -10.37
CA LEU A 68 4.94 14.37 -10.73
C LEU A 68 4.98 14.80 -12.21
N CYS A 69 6.13 14.66 -12.88
CA CYS A 69 6.29 15.07 -14.27
C CYS A 69 5.32 14.36 -15.20
N HIS A 70 4.64 15.13 -16.06
CA HIS A 70 3.83 14.61 -17.16
C HIS A 70 4.42 15.05 -18.51
N PRO A 71 4.50 14.18 -19.53
CA PRO A 71 5.09 14.53 -20.82
C PRO A 71 4.38 15.67 -21.56
N GLU A 72 3.06 15.80 -21.35
CA GLU A 72 2.23 16.78 -22.07
C GLU A 72 2.30 18.20 -21.47
N TYR A 73 2.80 18.34 -20.23
CA TYR A 73 2.86 19.63 -19.55
C TYR A 73 4.31 20.05 -19.35
N THR A 74 4.74 21.06 -20.10
CA THR A 74 6.14 21.48 -20.13
C THR A 74 6.35 22.88 -19.58
N ASN A 75 5.31 23.71 -19.50
CA ASN A 75 5.42 25.09 -19.04
C ASN A 75 4.25 25.57 -18.18
N GLY A 76 4.51 26.61 -17.40
CA GLY A 76 3.52 27.28 -16.56
C GLY A 76 3.44 26.73 -15.14
N GLY A 77 2.65 27.43 -14.32
CA GLY A 77 2.48 27.10 -12.90
C GLY A 77 1.62 25.84 -12.70
N VAL A 78 1.93 25.09 -11.65
CA VAL A 78 1.16 23.94 -11.19
C VAL A 78 1.00 24.01 -9.67
N GLU A 79 -0.22 23.78 -9.20
CA GLU A 79 -0.55 23.62 -7.80
C GLU A 79 -0.63 22.13 -7.47
N ILE A 80 0.05 21.72 -6.41
CA ILE A 80 0.17 20.32 -6.00
C ILE A 80 -0.36 20.17 -4.59
N TRP A 81 -1.31 19.26 -4.43
CA TRP A 81 -1.94 18.92 -3.17
C TRP A 81 -1.60 17.49 -2.80
N VAL A 82 -1.21 17.27 -1.54
CA VAL A 82 -0.84 15.96 -1.01
C VAL A 82 -1.53 15.72 0.32
N ALA A 83 -2.19 14.57 0.47
CA ALA A 83 -2.87 14.18 1.70
C ALA A 83 -2.78 12.67 1.92
N CYS A 84 -2.80 12.23 3.18
CA CYS A 84 -2.90 10.83 3.56
C CYS A 84 -4.23 10.56 4.24
N ASP A 85 -4.95 9.59 3.74
CA ASP A 85 -6.22 9.13 4.29
C ASP A 85 -6.02 7.85 5.12
N GLU A 86 -6.76 7.74 6.23
CA GLU A 86 -6.80 6.55 7.11
C GLU A 86 -7.83 5.52 6.64
N ASP A 87 -8.86 5.94 5.91
CA ASP A 87 -9.95 5.08 5.44
C ASP A 87 -9.61 4.48 4.07
N SER A 88 -8.68 3.55 4.10
CA SER A 88 -8.54 2.59 3.01
C SER A 88 -9.49 1.42 3.24
N GLU A 89 -10.36 1.12 2.27
CA GLU A 89 -11.09 -0.16 2.21
C GLU A 89 -10.15 -1.39 2.08
N CYS A 90 -8.84 -1.18 2.07
CA CYS A 90 -7.85 -2.23 1.96
C CYS A 90 -7.52 -2.87 3.30
N THR A 91 -7.19 -4.16 3.23
CA THR A 91 -6.63 -4.91 4.35
C THR A 91 -5.11 -4.83 4.32
N PRO A 92 -4.44 -4.65 5.47
CA PRO A 92 -5.00 -4.51 6.82
C PRO A 92 -5.61 -3.12 7.08
N ALA A 93 -6.56 -3.05 8.02
CA ALA A 93 -7.14 -1.79 8.49
C ALA A 93 -6.04 -0.84 9.01
N GLY A 94 -6.19 0.47 8.77
CA GLY A 94 -5.16 1.48 9.07
C GLY A 94 -4.08 1.61 8.00
N THR A 95 -4.30 1.05 6.81
CA THR A 95 -3.44 1.30 5.64
C THR A 95 -3.60 2.75 5.19
N LYS A 96 -2.49 3.50 5.18
CA LYS A 96 -2.49 4.89 4.70
C LYS A 96 -2.47 4.94 3.17
N LYS A 97 -3.41 5.69 2.60
CA LYS A 97 -3.51 5.96 1.17
C LYS A 97 -3.03 7.38 0.91
N LEU A 98 -1.94 7.51 0.14
CA LEU A 98 -1.43 8.81 -0.30
C LEU A 98 -2.21 9.27 -1.51
N THR A 99 -2.81 10.46 -1.44
CA THR A 99 -3.46 11.08 -2.57
C THR A 99 -2.66 12.29 -3.02
N VAL A 100 -2.47 12.38 -4.34
CA VAL A 100 -1.76 13.47 -4.99
C VAL A 100 -2.68 14.08 -6.05
N LYS A 101 -2.95 15.37 -5.91
CA LYS A 101 -3.69 16.16 -6.90
C LYS A 101 -2.75 17.19 -7.53
N LEU A 102 -2.78 17.28 -8.86
CA LEU A 102 -2.09 18.30 -9.64
C LEU A 102 -3.10 19.13 -10.41
N GLU A 103 -2.96 20.44 -10.34
CA GLU A 103 -3.82 21.41 -11.03
C GLU A 103 -2.96 22.46 -11.75
N SER A 104 -2.99 22.45 -13.09
CA SER A 104 -2.24 23.42 -13.88
C SER A 104 -2.92 24.79 -13.86
N SER A 105 -2.10 25.84 -13.80
CA SER A 105 -2.53 27.22 -13.92
C SER A 105 -3.27 27.42 -15.25
N GLY A 106 -4.54 27.79 -15.17
CA GLY A 106 -5.44 27.94 -16.33
C GLY A 106 -6.38 26.76 -16.60
N GLY A 107 -6.46 25.78 -15.69
CA GLY A 107 -7.51 24.75 -15.67
C GLY A 107 -7.44 23.72 -16.80
N ARG A 108 -6.35 23.70 -17.58
CA ARG A 108 -6.18 22.81 -18.74
C ARG A 108 -5.73 21.39 -18.37
N ALA A 109 -5.30 21.17 -17.12
CA ALA A 109 -4.83 19.89 -16.64
C ALA A 109 -5.25 19.66 -15.19
N PHE A 110 -5.87 18.50 -14.94
CA PHE A 110 -6.24 18.02 -13.62
C PHE A 110 -5.86 16.54 -13.54
N SER A 111 -5.09 16.18 -12.52
CA SER A 111 -4.77 14.80 -12.19
C SER A 111 -5.06 14.54 -10.72
N LEU A 112 -5.74 13.44 -10.43
CA LEU A 112 -5.97 12.94 -9.08
C LEU A 112 -5.53 11.48 -9.05
N GLN A 113 -4.55 11.17 -8.21
CA GLN A 113 -3.94 9.86 -8.14
C GLN A 113 -3.87 9.37 -6.70
N HIS A 114 -4.12 8.08 -6.51
CA HIS A 114 -4.10 7.42 -5.20
C HIS A 114 -3.03 6.32 -5.18
N TYR A 115 -2.26 6.28 -4.10
CA TYR A 115 -1.14 5.36 -3.94
C TYR A 115 -1.21 4.69 -2.57
N TYR A 116 -1.03 3.37 -2.56
CA TYR A 116 -0.92 2.62 -1.33
C TYR A 116 0.50 2.74 -0.78
N MET A 117 0.61 3.20 0.46
CA MET A 117 1.89 3.27 1.16
C MET A 117 2.14 1.94 1.86
N TYR A 118 3.36 1.43 1.75
CA TYR A 118 3.82 0.26 2.49
C TYR A 118 5.24 0.48 2.98
N THR A 119 5.65 -0.32 3.95
CA THR A 119 6.99 -0.28 4.53
C THR A 119 7.65 -1.64 4.45
N THR A 120 8.98 -1.66 4.32
CA THR A 120 9.77 -2.89 4.42
C THR A 120 10.06 -3.23 5.88
N ASP A 121 10.45 -4.47 6.14
CA ASP A 121 10.84 -4.87 7.50
C ASP A 121 12.02 -4.03 8.00
N GLY A 122 11.90 -3.55 9.24
CA GLY A 122 12.90 -2.67 9.87
C GLY A 122 12.79 -1.19 9.50
N ASP A 123 11.87 -0.79 8.63
CA ASP A 123 11.64 0.62 8.33
C ASP A 123 11.08 1.35 9.58
N HIS A 124 11.70 2.47 9.95
CA HIS A 124 11.24 3.32 11.05
C HIS A 124 9.82 3.85 10.85
N ALA A 125 9.37 4.02 9.60
CA ALA A 125 8.02 4.41 9.25
C ALA A 125 6.99 3.29 9.46
N GLY A 126 7.41 2.04 9.67
CA GLY A 126 6.52 0.90 9.91
C GLY A 126 5.67 1.01 11.18
N ARG A 127 6.03 1.94 12.09
CA ARG A 127 5.20 2.30 13.26
C ARG A 127 4.00 3.20 12.92
N PHE A 128 4.01 3.84 11.75
CA PHE A 128 2.99 4.78 11.30
C PHE A 128 2.20 4.28 10.09
N ILE A 129 2.80 3.40 9.28
CA ILE A 129 2.18 2.79 8.11
C ILE A 129 1.97 1.32 8.42
N ALA A 130 0.72 0.84 8.45
CA ALA A 130 0.40 -0.54 8.80
C ALA A 130 0.75 -1.55 7.69
N ALA A 131 0.59 -1.15 6.43
CA ALA A 131 0.88 -2.02 5.30
C ALA A 131 2.38 -2.35 5.19
N ARG A 132 2.66 -3.59 4.79
CA ARG A 132 4.01 -4.15 4.61
C ARG A 132 4.25 -4.50 3.15
N GLU A 133 5.52 -4.68 2.81
CA GLU A 133 5.97 -5.03 1.47
C GLU A 133 5.14 -6.18 0.88
N ARG A 134 4.78 -6.02 -0.40
CA ARG A 134 3.94 -6.98 -1.10
C ARG A 134 4.75 -8.21 -1.47
N VAL A 135 4.27 -9.38 -1.10
CA VAL A 135 4.78 -10.65 -1.62
C VAL A 135 4.35 -10.77 -3.08
N VAL A 136 5.29 -10.54 -4.00
CA VAL A 136 5.03 -10.65 -5.46
C VAL A 136 5.20 -12.07 -5.98
N ASP A 137 6.02 -12.88 -5.31
CA ASP A 137 6.20 -14.31 -5.63
C ASP A 137 5.54 -15.19 -4.56
N ILE A 138 4.29 -15.54 -4.82
CA ILE A 138 3.44 -16.32 -3.91
C ILE A 138 3.94 -17.76 -3.77
N ALA A 139 4.61 -18.30 -4.80
CA ALA A 139 5.12 -19.67 -4.81
C ALA A 139 6.51 -19.81 -4.17
N SER A 140 7.10 -18.70 -3.71
CA SER A 140 8.38 -18.73 -3.00
C SER A 140 8.26 -19.40 -1.62
N PRO A 141 9.35 -19.99 -1.09
CA PRO A 141 9.38 -20.49 0.30
C PRO A 141 8.98 -19.42 1.32
N THR A 142 9.34 -18.16 1.08
CA THR A 142 8.96 -17.02 1.93
C THR A 142 7.46 -16.75 1.86
N GLY A 143 6.87 -16.79 0.65
CA GLY A 143 5.42 -16.66 0.47
C GLY A 143 4.64 -17.73 1.23
N TYR A 144 5.06 -18.99 1.13
CA TYR A 144 4.46 -20.09 1.90
C TYR A 144 4.63 -19.90 3.41
N ARG A 145 5.80 -19.50 3.88
CA ARG A 145 6.04 -19.24 5.31
C ARG A 145 5.12 -18.14 5.84
N LEU A 146 5.02 -17.01 5.13
CA LEU A 146 4.14 -15.90 5.52
C LEU A 146 2.66 -16.33 5.53
N ALA A 147 2.22 -17.10 4.54
CA ALA A 147 0.86 -17.63 4.51
C ALA A 147 0.57 -18.53 5.71
N LEU A 148 1.52 -19.39 6.09
CA LEU A 148 1.41 -20.26 7.27
C LEU A 148 1.37 -19.46 8.58
N GLU A 149 2.22 -18.43 8.72
CA GLU A 149 2.22 -17.54 9.88
C GLU A 149 0.90 -16.77 10.02
N CYS A 150 0.35 -16.26 8.91
CA CYS A 150 -0.96 -15.62 8.87
C CYS A 150 -2.08 -16.59 9.29
N LEU A 151 -2.05 -17.84 8.79
CA LEU A 151 -3.03 -18.86 9.15
C LEU A 151 -2.93 -19.27 10.62
N ASP A 152 -1.71 -19.49 11.13
CA ASP A 152 -1.47 -19.83 12.53
C ASP A 152 -1.92 -18.69 13.46
N SER A 153 -1.61 -17.45 13.10
CA SER A 153 -2.04 -16.27 13.84
C SER A 153 -3.57 -16.15 13.89
N CYS A 154 -4.23 -16.29 12.74
CA CYS A 154 -5.69 -16.26 12.63
C CYS A 154 -6.34 -17.36 13.49
N THR A 155 -5.86 -18.59 13.36
CA THR A 155 -6.41 -19.74 14.08
C THR A 155 -6.15 -19.67 15.58
N ARG A 156 -5.03 -19.10 16.04
CA ARG A 156 -4.72 -19.02 17.47
C ARG A 156 -5.27 -17.77 18.16
N PHE A 157 -5.12 -16.60 17.55
CA PHE A 157 -5.28 -15.33 18.26
C PHE A 157 -6.53 -14.54 17.88
N HIS A 158 -7.13 -14.77 16.71
CA HIS A 158 -8.33 -14.03 16.32
C HIS A 158 -9.59 -14.68 16.92
N GLU A 159 -10.28 -13.97 17.81
CA GLU A 159 -11.51 -14.45 18.46
C GLU A 159 -12.70 -14.50 17.49
N SER A 160 -12.80 -13.52 16.58
CA SER A 160 -13.88 -13.43 15.60
C SER A 160 -13.76 -14.44 14.44
N CYS A 161 -12.60 -15.11 14.31
CA CYS A 161 -12.37 -16.08 13.23
C CYS A 161 -12.81 -17.50 13.66
N PRO A 162 -13.50 -18.26 12.79
CA PRO A 162 -13.88 -19.63 13.09
C PRO A 162 -12.64 -20.50 13.32
N LYS A 163 -12.61 -21.23 14.43
CA LYS A 163 -11.54 -22.19 14.69
C LYS A 163 -11.71 -23.43 13.82
N PRO A 164 -10.63 -24.07 13.35
CA PRO A 164 -10.72 -25.33 12.60
C PRO A 164 -11.47 -26.38 13.42
N GLN A 165 -12.51 -26.97 12.85
CA GLN A 165 -13.30 -28.03 13.47
C GLN A 165 -13.50 -29.17 12.47
N PRO A 166 -13.61 -30.43 12.94
CA PRO A 166 -14.00 -31.53 12.09
C PRO A 166 -15.40 -31.27 11.51
N THR A 167 -15.56 -31.57 10.23
CA THR A 167 -16.85 -31.48 9.54
C THR A 167 -16.99 -32.62 8.54
N THR A 168 -18.21 -32.81 8.03
CA THR A 168 -18.50 -33.82 7.02
C THR A 168 -17.72 -33.49 5.75
N LEU A 169 -16.84 -34.39 5.35
CA LEU A 169 -16.04 -34.22 4.15
C LEU A 169 -16.92 -34.26 2.89
N PRO A 170 -16.63 -33.44 1.86
CA PRO A 170 -17.25 -33.56 0.55
C PRO A 170 -17.05 -34.96 -0.05
N ASP A 171 -17.87 -35.35 -1.04
CA ASP A 171 -17.81 -36.68 -1.68
C ASP A 171 -16.42 -37.08 -2.13
N ARG A 172 -15.59 -36.10 -2.51
CA ARG A 172 -14.20 -36.28 -2.91
C ARG A 172 -13.33 -35.18 -2.29
N VAL A 173 -12.20 -35.59 -1.74
CA VAL A 173 -11.17 -34.68 -1.22
C VAL A 173 -9.80 -35.10 -1.75
N ILE A 174 -8.86 -34.15 -1.79
CA ILE A 174 -7.45 -34.45 -2.08
C ILE A 174 -6.76 -34.63 -0.73
N ASP A 175 -6.25 -35.83 -0.48
CA ASP A 175 -5.40 -36.12 0.67
C ASP A 175 -3.97 -35.69 0.34
N CYS A 176 -3.54 -34.63 1.02
CA CYS A 176 -2.20 -34.04 0.89
C CYS A 176 -1.26 -34.44 2.05
N SER A 177 -1.57 -35.49 2.81
CA SER A 177 -0.71 -35.96 3.91
C SER A 177 0.70 -36.34 3.44
N ASN A 178 0.82 -36.76 2.18
CA ASN A 178 2.09 -36.84 1.46
C ASN A 178 2.08 -35.87 0.26
N PRO A 179 2.74 -34.70 0.37
CA PRO A 179 2.78 -33.71 -0.70
C PRO A 179 3.40 -34.21 -2.01
N GLU A 180 4.28 -35.21 -1.97
CA GLU A 180 4.88 -35.80 -3.19
C GLU A 180 3.93 -36.73 -3.93
N LYS A 181 2.86 -37.20 -3.26
CA LYS A 181 1.91 -38.17 -3.79
C LYS A 181 0.48 -37.83 -3.36
N PRO A 182 -0.05 -36.66 -3.76
CA PRO A 182 -1.44 -36.30 -3.47
C PRO A 182 -2.37 -37.30 -4.13
N ARG A 183 -3.46 -37.66 -3.44
CA ARG A 183 -4.43 -38.65 -3.95
C ARG A 183 -5.86 -38.20 -3.71
N ILE A 184 -6.75 -38.58 -4.62
CA ILE A 184 -8.18 -38.37 -4.43
C ILE A 184 -8.72 -39.46 -3.52
N VAL A 185 -9.43 -39.07 -2.47
CA VAL A 185 -10.15 -39.96 -1.56
C VAL A 185 -11.65 -39.74 -1.76
N ILE A 186 -12.39 -40.82 -2.02
CA ILE A 186 -13.84 -40.80 -2.14
C ILE A 186 -14.44 -41.07 -0.76
N THR A 187 -15.18 -40.10 -0.23
CA THR A 187 -15.78 -40.15 1.12
C THR A 187 -17.29 -40.38 1.07
N ASN A 188 -17.94 -40.05 -0.06
CA ASN A 188 -19.40 -40.05 -0.25
C ASN A 188 -20.18 -39.30 0.86
N GLY A 189 -19.60 -38.24 1.44
CA GLY A 189 -20.26 -37.46 2.49
C GLY A 189 -20.38 -38.18 3.83
N LYS A 190 -19.61 -39.27 4.06
CA LYS A 190 -19.75 -40.12 5.26
C LYS A 190 -18.60 -39.99 6.26
N LEU A 191 -17.50 -39.35 5.86
CA LEU A 191 -16.32 -39.20 6.72
C LEU A 191 -16.35 -37.83 7.39
N GLN A 192 -15.97 -37.81 8.67
CA GLN A 192 -15.68 -36.58 9.41
C GLN A 192 -14.17 -36.32 9.36
N GLY A 193 -13.78 -35.08 9.15
CA GLY A 193 -12.37 -34.70 9.16
C GLY A 193 -12.15 -33.21 9.04
N TYR A 194 -10.89 -32.80 9.14
CA TYR A 194 -10.48 -31.44 8.84
C TYR A 194 -10.19 -31.36 7.34
N TYR A 195 -10.73 -30.35 6.69
CA TYR A 195 -10.40 -30.04 5.30
C TYR A 195 -10.44 -28.53 5.10
N VAL A 196 -9.78 -28.08 4.04
CA VAL A 196 -9.84 -26.70 3.57
C VAL A 196 -10.41 -26.70 2.15
N THR A 197 -11.25 -25.71 1.86
CA THR A 197 -11.68 -25.41 0.50
C THR A 197 -10.81 -24.28 -0.05
N LEU A 198 -10.28 -24.49 -1.25
CA LEU A 198 -9.67 -23.42 -2.03
C LEU A 198 -10.77 -22.83 -2.92
N SER A 199 -11.25 -21.64 -2.59
CA SER A 199 -12.09 -20.85 -3.50
C SER A 199 -11.17 -19.99 -4.34
N TYR A 200 -11.09 -20.29 -5.64
CA TYR A 200 -10.57 -19.33 -6.61
C TYR A 200 -11.75 -18.40 -6.94
N ILE A 201 -11.57 -17.10 -6.70
CA ILE A 201 -12.47 -16.05 -7.19
C ILE A 201 -11.83 -15.46 -8.43
#